data_AF-A0A4Y9YMC1-F1
#
_entry.id   AF-A0A4Y9YMC1-F1
#
_cell.length_a   1.000
_cell.length_b   1.000
_cell.length_c   1.000
_cell.angle_alpha   90.00
_cell.angle_beta   90.00
_cell.angle_gamma   90.00
#
_symmetry.space_group_name_H-M   'P 1'
#
loop_
_entity.id
_entity.type
_entity.pdbx_description
1 polymer ?
#
loop_
_entity_poly.entity_id
_entity_poly.type
_entity_poly.pdbx_seq_one_letter_code
_entity_poly.pdbx_strand_id
1 'polypeptide(L)'
;MNFFKTKQRTPPDLVRGLRDNILRLDSAPPGEARKKANEEISKHLQQIKGVLYGDGDPVPELLAQLAQETYSTDLLYLLVVHIARFDFEARKDAVQVFNNLLRRQIGARWPTVEYISSKREVLFAALAGYENEDVALNTGMILREMIRHEPLCKILLYSDEFYKFPHYIETTTFGISCDAYSSLKETLTRHKPMVAEYLDKNYDRFFNSFTMLILSNNYVTKRQSLKLLGEILLDRANFNVMTRYIANEANLKMMMNLLRDKSKNIQFEAFHVFKVFVANPKKPPQIESILRRNRDKLLVFLKNFHNDKDGASLTSLSSHMSTLVDYHYIFDQTSNSRYVLAPLWPLLDTGLTCPPTGREAVPHCPDPGALTPSPLAAPHGSDTLTAHSHHNTPRTPISTPTL
;
A
#
# COMPACT_ATOMS: atom_id res chain seq x y z
N MET A 1 55.76 -7.75 8.53
CA MET A 1 54.89 -8.93 8.40
C MET A 1 53.55 -8.62 9.05
N ASN A 2 52.52 -8.28 8.26
CA ASN A 2 51.12 -8.22 8.71
C ASN A 2 50.36 -9.33 7.98
N PHE A 3 50.33 -10.53 8.57
CA PHE A 3 49.80 -11.76 7.97
C PHE A 3 48.48 -12.24 8.61
N PHE A 4 47.64 -11.31 9.08
CA PHE A 4 46.27 -11.61 9.47
C PHE A 4 45.29 -10.77 8.62
N LYS A 5 45.20 -11.10 7.32
CA LYS A 5 43.99 -10.78 6.56
C LYS A 5 42.93 -11.77 7.01
N THR A 6 42.00 -11.33 7.86
CA THR A 6 40.80 -12.09 8.23
C THR A 6 40.16 -12.60 6.94
N LYS A 7 40.06 -13.92 6.77
CA LYS A 7 39.52 -14.54 5.56
C LYS A 7 38.13 -13.96 5.30
N GLN A 8 37.93 -13.34 4.13
CA GLN A 8 36.63 -12.75 3.78
C GLN A 8 35.60 -13.88 3.73
N ARG A 9 34.53 -13.75 4.53
CA ARG A 9 33.47 -14.77 4.62
C ARG A 9 32.74 -14.85 3.28
N THR A 10 32.47 -16.07 2.82
CA THR A 10 31.69 -16.29 1.61
C THR A 10 30.20 -16.05 1.90
N PRO A 11 29.36 -15.75 0.88
CA PRO A 11 27.92 -15.58 1.11
C PRO A 11 27.25 -16.77 1.83
N PRO A 12 27.59 -18.04 1.51
CA PRO A 12 27.08 -19.18 2.27
C PRO A 12 27.50 -19.18 3.76
N ASP A 13 28.75 -18.83 4.06
CA ASP A 13 29.23 -18.74 5.44
C ASP A 13 28.49 -17.64 6.23
N LEU A 14 28.16 -16.53 5.56
CA LEU A 14 27.40 -15.43 6.16
C LEU A 14 25.98 -15.88 6.52
N VAL A 15 25.30 -16.58 5.62
CA VAL A 15 23.93 -17.06 5.82
C VAL A 15 23.86 -18.10 6.92
N ARG A 16 24.77 -19.10 6.91
CA ARG A 16 24.84 -20.12 7.97
C ARG A 16 25.17 -19.50 9.32
N GLY A 17 26.16 -18.60 9.36
CA GLY A 17 26.52 -17.87 10.57
C GLY A 17 25.37 -17.06 11.14
N LEU A 18 24.61 -16.37 10.29
CA LEU A 18 23.41 -15.63 10.71
C LEU A 18 22.35 -16.58 11.28
N ARG A 19 22.00 -17.65 10.55
CA ARG A 19 21.04 -18.67 11.01
C ARG A 19 21.43 -19.23 12.38
N ASP A 20 22.67 -19.66 12.54
CA ASP A 20 23.12 -20.32 13.77
C ASP A 20 23.07 -19.36 14.97
N ASN A 21 23.37 -18.08 14.76
CA ASN A 21 23.22 -17.06 15.81
C ASN A 21 21.74 -16.76 16.15
N ILE A 22 20.84 -16.77 15.15
CA ILE A 22 19.39 -16.65 15.38
C ILE A 22 18.89 -17.80 16.26
N LEU A 23 19.23 -19.04 15.91
CA LEU A 23 18.81 -20.22 16.67
C LEU A 23 19.45 -20.26 18.08
N ARG A 24 20.67 -19.74 18.22
CA ARG A 24 21.32 -19.58 19.52
C ARG A 24 20.63 -18.53 20.39
N LEU A 25 20.02 -17.51 19.81
CA LEU A 25 19.31 -16.45 20.53
C LEU A 25 18.10 -16.98 21.32
N ASP A 26 17.54 -18.12 20.91
CA ASP A 26 16.43 -18.75 21.63
C ASP A 26 16.84 -19.56 22.85
N SER A 27 18.04 -20.14 22.79
CA SER A 27 18.58 -21.02 23.82
C SER A 27 19.55 -20.31 24.78
N ALA A 28 20.05 -19.12 24.41
CA ALA A 28 21.01 -18.39 25.22
C ALA A 28 20.39 -17.82 26.51
N PRO A 29 21.05 -17.99 27.67
CA PRO A 29 20.60 -17.38 28.92
C PRO A 29 20.64 -15.84 28.81
N PRO A 30 19.77 -15.13 29.56
CA PRO A 30 19.83 -13.67 29.65
C PRO A 30 21.22 -13.20 30.11
N GLY A 31 21.74 -12.14 29.47
CA GLY A 31 23.06 -11.57 29.79
C GLY A 31 24.02 -11.56 28.60
N GLU A 32 25.31 -11.75 28.87
CA GLU A 32 26.39 -11.59 27.86
C GLU A 32 26.24 -12.50 26.64
N ALA A 33 25.78 -13.74 26.82
CA ALA A 33 25.62 -14.69 25.72
C ALA A 33 24.60 -14.19 24.69
N ARG A 34 23.47 -13.64 25.14
CA ARG A 34 22.42 -13.08 24.28
C ARG A 34 22.89 -11.80 23.59
N LYS A 35 23.59 -10.93 24.32
CA LYS A 35 24.18 -9.70 23.77
C LYS A 35 25.16 -10.02 22.65
N LYS A 36 26.06 -10.97 22.88
CA LYS A 36 27.03 -11.44 21.88
C LYS A 36 26.36 -12.04 20.64
N ALA A 37 25.28 -12.80 20.81
CA ALA A 37 24.51 -13.33 19.69
C ALA A 37 23.88 -12.19 18.85
N ASN A 38 23.29 -11.18 19.49
CA ASN A 38 22.74 -10.01 18.79
C ASN A 38 23.80 -9.17 18.07
N GLU A 39 24.98 -9.00 18.67
CA GLU A 39 26.13 -8.33 18.02
C GLU A 39 26.57 -9.09 16.76
N GLU A 40 26.66 -10.43 16.82
CA GLU A 40 26.97 -11.25 15.67
C GLU A 40 25.86 -11.22 14.61
N ILE A 41 24.57 -11.28 15.00
CA ILE A 41 23.43 -11.13 14.06
C ILE A 41 23.54 -9.81 13.30
N SER A 42 23.74 -8.71 14.01
CA SER A 42 23.89 -7.37 13.43
C SER A 42 25.06 -7.31 12.44
N LYS A 43 26.20 -7.89 12.80
CA LYS A 43 27.39 -7.95 11.94
C LYS A 43 27.14 -8.77 10.66
N HIS A 44 26.50 -9.93 10.77
CA HIS A 44 26.20 -10.75 9.59
C HIS A 44 25.18 -10.06 8.68
N LEU A 45 24.14 -9.44 9.23
CA LEU A 45 23.16 -8.69 8.45
C LEU A 45 23.80 -7.52 7.69
N GLN A 46 24.70 -6.77 8.32
CA GLN A 46 25.46 -5.70 7.68
C GLN A 46 26.38 -6.21 6.57
N GLN A 47 27.05 -7.35 6.78
CA GLN A 47 27.87 -7.99 5.75
C GLN A 47 27.04 -8.47 4.56
N ILE A 48 25.86 -9.08 4.83
CA ILE A 48 24.92 -9.48 3.78
C ILE A 48 24.41 -8.25 3.03
N LYS A 49 24.06 -7.17 3.72
CA LYS A 49 23.71 -5.89 3.07
C LYS A 49 24.83 -5.37 2.19
N GLY A 50 26.10 -5.48 2.62
CA GLY A 50 27.24 -5.11 1.79
C GLY A 50 27.32 -5.92 0.49
N VAL A 51 26.94 -7.20 0.51
CA VAL A 51 26.85 -8.02 -0.71
C VAL A 51 25.67 -7.59 -1.60
N LEU A 52 24.56 -7.14 -1.01
CA LEU A 52 23.34 -6.77 -1.73
C LEU A 52 23.33 -5.32 -2.26
N TYR A 53 23.99 -4.39 -1.57
CA TYR A 53 23.89 -2.94 -1.76
C TYR A 53 25.26 -2.23 -1.83
N GLY A 54 26.38 -2.95 -1.81
CA GLY A 54 27.71 -2.34 -1.75
C GLY A 54 27.97 -1.35 -2.89
N ASP A 55 28.98 -0.50 -2.72
CA ASP A 55 29.31 0.63 -3.63
C ASP A 55 29.79 0.21 -5.04
N GLY A 56 29.69 -1.08 -5.41
CA GLY A 56 30.05 -1.61 -6.71
C GLY A 56 28.91 -2.40 -7.35
N ASP A 57 29.06 -2.72 -8.63
CA ASP A 57 28.04 -3.50 -9.35
C ASP A 57 27.77 -4.85 -8.64
N PRO A 58 26.50 -5.22 -8.43
CA PRO A 58 26.16 -6.47 -7.75
C PRO A 58 26.75 -7.66 -8.50
N VAL A 59 27.63 -8.42 -7.83
CA VAL A 59 28.27 -9.59 -8.44
C VAL A 59 27.24 -10.72 -8.55
N PRO A 60 26.79 -11.12 -9.76
CA PRO A 60 25.65 -12.03 -9.91
C PRO A 60 25.88 -13.41 -9.28
N GLU A 61 27.13 -13.89 -9.30
CA GLU A 61 27.52 -15.15 -8.68
C GLU A 61 27.37 -15.12 -7.15
N LEU A 62 27.84 -14.05 -6.50
CA LEU A 62 27.72 -13.90 -5.04
C LEU A 62 26.26 -13.79 -4.61
N LEU A 63 25.43 -13.07 -5.39
CA LEU A 63 24.00 -12.99 -5.16
C LEU A 63 23.30 -14.35 -5.33
N ALA A 64 23.72 -15.14 -6.33
CA ALA A 64 23.19 -16.48 -6.54
C ALA A 64 23.55 -17.43 -5.38
N GLN A 65 24.80 -17.40 -4.93
CA GLN A 65 25.25 -18.18 -3.77
C GLN A 65 24.50 -17.77 -2.48
N LEU A 66 24.37 -16.46 -2.24
CA LEU A 66 23.64 -15.91 -1.09
C LEU A 66 22.17 -16.37 -1.09
N ALA A 67 21.49 -16.18 -2.22
CA ALA A 67 20.08 -16.54 -2.37
C ALA A 67 19.86 -18.05 -2.21
N GLN A 68 20.69 -18.87 -2.87
CA GLN A 68 20.60 -20.31 -2.78
C GLN A 68 20.76 -20.80 -1.34
N GLU A 69 21.77 -20.31 -0.63
CA GLU A 69 21.99 -20.69 0.76
C GLU A 69 20.82 -20.22 1.64
N THR A 70 20.31 -19.00 1.42
CA THR A 70 19.15 -18.45 2.16
C THR A 70 17.94 -19.37 2.06
N TYR A 71 17.64 -19.90 0.87
CA TYR A 71 16.51 -20.81 0.66
C TYR A 71 16.74 -22.18 1.32
N SER A 72 17.96 -22.71 1.20
CA SER A 72 18.31 -24.03 1.74
C SER A 72 18.30 -24.09 3.28
N THR A 73 18.49 -22.94 3.92
CA THR A 73 18.64 -22.80 5.38
C THR A 73 17.40 -22.26 6.08
N ASP A 74 16.31 -22.01 5.34
CA ASP A 74 15.07 -21.41 5.87
C ASP A 74 15.26 -20.03 6.49
N LEU A 75 16.32 -19.30 6.08
CA LEU A 75 16.69 -18.06 6.73
C LEU A 75 15.58 -17.01 6.69
N LEU A 76 14.82 -16.90 5.58
CA LEU A 76 13.71 -15.94 5.49
C LEU A 76 12.61 -16.19 6.54
N TYR A 77 12.31 -17.46 6.84
CA TYR A 77 11.35 -17.81 7.89
C TYR A 77 11.89 -17.43 9.27
N LEU A 78 13.14 -17.80 9.55
CA LEU A 78 13.80 -17.52 10.82
C LEU A 78 13.96 -16.02 11.08
N LEU A 79 14.27 -15.22 10.05
CA LEU A 79 14.32 -13.77 10.16
C LEU A 79 12.99 -13.20 10.65
N VAL A 80 11.86 -13.65 10.07
CA VAL A 80 10.54 -13.13 10.41
C VAL A 80 10.10 -13.59 11.80
N VAL A 81 10.23 -14.87 12.13
CA VAL A 81 9.75 -15.42 13.41
C VAL A 81 10.54 -14.89 14.61
N HIS A 82 11.85 -14.66 14.45
CA HIS A 82 12.71 -14.23 15.55
C HIS A 82 13.00 -12.71 15.56
N ILE A 83 12.41 -11.94 14.63
CA ILE A 83 12.70 -10.50 14.47
C ILE A 83 12.50 -9.69 15.77
N ALA A 84 11.55 -10.08 16.61
CA ALA A 84 11.28 -9.45 17.91
C ALA A 84 12.47 -9.51 18.88
N ARG A 85 13.37 -10.47 18.70
CA ARG A 85 14.54 -10.66 19.57
C ARG A 85 15.77 -9.88 19.08
N PHE A 86 15.74 -9.37 17.85
CA PHE A 86 16.86 -8.60 17.30
C PHE A 86 16.87 -7.19 17.90
N ASP A 87 18.05 -6.59 17.92
CA ASP A 87 18.22 -5.18 18.26
C ASP A 87 17.57 -4.29 17.19
N PHE A 88 17.22 -3.06 17.57
CA PHE A 88 16.41 -2.16 16.75
C PHE A 88 16.95 -1.96 15.32
N GLU A 89 18.26 -1.75 15.15
CA GLU A 89 18.84 -1.55 13.82
C GLU A 89 18.91 -2.86 13.02
N ALA A 90 19.19 -3.99 13.69
CA ALA A 90 19.17 -5.31 13.06
C ALA A 90 17.78 -5.70 12.53
N ARG A 91 16.69 -5.25 13.18
CA ARG A 91 15.33 -5.42 12.64
C ARG A 91 15.15 -4.70 11.30
N LYS A 92 15.68 -3.48 11.16
CA LYS A 92 15.62 -2.74 9.89
C LYS A 92 16.46 -3.40 8.81
N ASP A 93 17.65 -3.87 9.17
CA ASP A 93 18.52 -4.59 8.24
C ASP A 93 17.87 -5.89 7.75
N ALA A 94 17.22 -6.65 8.64
CA ALA A 94 16.49 -7.85 8.29
C ALA A 94 15.37 -7.57 7.26
N VAL A 95 14.60 -6.50 7.45
CA VAL A 95 13.57 -6.06 6.48
C VAL A 95 14.18 -5.72 5.13
N GLN A 96 15.30 -4.98 5.11
CA GLN A 96 15.98 -4.61 3.86
C GLN A 96 16.53 -5.82 3.11
N VAL A 97 17.23 -6.72 3.82
CA VAL A 97 17.76 -7.97 3.25
C VAL A 97 16.62 -8.83 2.69
N PHE A 98 15.54 -9.02 3.45
CA PHE A 98 14.37 -9.78 3.02
C PHE A 98 13.78 -9.19 1.73
N ASN A 99 13.49 -7.89 1.73
CA ASN A 99 12.83 -7.22 0.60
C ASN A 99 13.71 -7.17 -0.65
N ASN A 100 15.03 -7.03 -0.49
CA ASN A 100 15.96 -7.10 -1.62
C ASN A 100 15.94 -8.49 -2.28
N LEU A 101 16.07 -9.55 -1.47
CA LEU A 101 16.01 -10.92 -1.96
C LEU A 101 14.65 -11.22 -2.60
N LEU A 102 13.56 -10.73 -2.05
CA LEU A 102 12.22 -10.90 -2.62
C LEU A 102 12.09 -10.27 -4.01
N ARG A 103 12.73 -9.11 -4.24
CA ARG A 103 12.77 -8.42 -5.53
C ARG A 103 13.79 -8.99 -6.52
N ARG A 104 14.52 -10.05 -6.14
CA ARG A 104 15.49 -10.69 -7.04
C ARG A 104 14.77 -11.38 -8.19
N GLN A 105 15.19 -11.05 -9.41
CA GLN A 105 14.65 -11.59 -10.65
C GLN A 105 15.72 -12.32 -11.45
N ILE A 106 15.38 -13.46 -12.05
CA ILE A 106 16.21 -14.19 -13.02
C ILE A 106 15.39 -14.40 -14.29
N GLY A 107 15.67 -13.61 -15.33
CA GLY A 107 14.83 -13.56 -16.52
C GLY A 107 13.41 -13.12 -16.18
N ALA A 108 12.41 -13.93 -16.48
CA ALA A 108 11.01 -13.66 -16.12
C ALA A 108 10.60 -14.23 -14.75
N ARG A 109 11.50 -14.94 -14.06
CA ARG A 109 11.20 -15.66 -12.81
C ARG A 109 11.56 -14.84 -11.58
N TRP A 110 10.83 -15.08 -10.51
CA TRP A 110 11.03 -14.50 -9.18
C TRP A 110 11.35 -15.63 -8.19
N PRO A 111 12.62 -16.09 -8.08
CA PRO A 111 12.94 -17.31 -7.33
C PRO A 111 12.52 -17.26 -5.87
N THR A 112 12.62 -16.09 -5.22
CA THR A 112 12.19 -15.92 -3.82
C THR A 112 10.67 -16.01 -3.68
N VAL A 113 9.91 -15.50 -4.65
CA VAL A 113 8.45 -15.62 -4.69
C VAL A 113 8.05 -17.09 -4.85
N GLU A 114 8.72 -17.82 -5.74
CA GLU A 114 8.50 -19.26 -5.95
C GLU A 114 8.82 -20.06 -4.68
N TYR A 115 9.93 -19.74 -4.01
CA TYR A 115 10.31 -20.31 -2.72
C TYR A 115 9.23 -20.09 -1.66
N ILE A 116 8.80 -18.84 -1.43
CA ILE A 116 7.76 -18.52 -0.42
C ILE A 116 6.42 -19.15 -0.80
N SER A 117 6.12 -19.29 -2.09
CA SER A 117 4.90 -19.98 -2.54
C SER A 117 4.86 -21.45 -2.11
N SER A 118 6.03 -22.09 -1.98
CA SER A 118 6.17 -23.45 -1.44
C SER A 118 6.29 -23.51 0.10
N LYS A 119 6.51 -22.37 0.77
CA LYS A 119 6.67 -22.23 2.22
C LYS A 119 5.84 -21.07 2.75
N ARG A 120 4.52 -21.22 2.66
CA ARG A 120 3.51 -20.20 3.02
C ARG A 120 3.58 -19.74 4.48
N GLU A 121 4.23 -20.52 5.34
CA GLU A 121 4.47 -20.21 6.75
C GLU A 121 5.27 -18.91 6.92
N VAL A 122 6.13 -18.55 5.96
CA VAL A 122 6.83 -17.25 5.95
C VAL A 122 5.84 -16.08 5.84
N LEU A 123 4.87 -16.21 4.94
CA LEU A 123 3.84 -15.20 4.70
C LEU A 123 2.94 -15.03 5.92
N PHE A 124 2.51 -16.14 6.53
CA PHE A 124 1.66 -16.11 7.72
C PHE A 124 2.41 -15.66 8.97
N ALA A 125 3.70 -15.97 9.11
CA ALA A 125 4.52 -15.42 10.19
C ALA A 125 4.63 -13.89 10.09
N ALA A 126 4.76 -13.34 8.89
CA ALA A 126 4.79 -11.88 8.71
C ALA A 126 3.43 -11.24 9.05
N LEU A 127 2.32 -11.90 8.70
CA LEU A 127 0.98 -11.45 9.08
C LEU A 127 0.76 -11.50 10.60
N ALA A 128 1.15 -12.60 11.25
CA ALA A 128 1.06 -12.76 12.70
C ALA A 128 1.96 -11.75 13.46
N GLY A 129 2.94 -11.15 12.79
CA GLY A 129 3.77 -10.08 13.35
C GLY A 129 2.97 -8.86 13.85
N TYR A 130 1.74 -8.64 13.35
CA TYR A 130 0.84 -7.61 13.89
C TYR A 130 0.39 -7.87 15.35
N GLU A 131 0.53 -9.10 15.86
CA GLU A 131 0.26 -9.43 17.26
C GLU A 131 1.35 -8.93 18.22
N ASN A 132 2.51 -8.50 17.69
CA ASN A 132 3.63 -8.00 18.47
C ASN A 132 3.93 -6.54 18.13
N GLU A 133 3.58 -5.63 19.06
CA GLU A 133 3.71 -4.19 18.85
C GLU A 133 5.13 -3.72 18.53
N ASP A 134 6.16 -4.39 19.07
CA ASP A 134 7.56 -4.01 18.91
C ASP A 134 8.07 -4.21 17.47
N VAL A 135 7.41 -5.07 16.69
CA VAL A 135 7.86 -5.47 15.34
C VAL A 135 6.76 -5.46 14.29
N ALA A 136 5.53 -5.10 14.66
CA ALA A 136 4.38 -5.03 13.76
C ALA A 136 4.67 -4.21 12.50
N LEU A 137 5.35 -3.06 12.63
CA LEU A 137 5.69 -2.23 11.47
C LEU A 137 6.78 -2.85 10.59
N ASN A 138 7.77 -3.54 11.19
CA ASN A 138 8.80 -4.25 10.43
C ASN A 138 8.21 -5.41 9.62
N THR A 139 7.38 -6.22 10.26
CA THR A 139 6.71 -7.36 9.65
C THR A 139 5.64 -6.93 8.64
N GLY A 140 4.94 -5.82 8.90
CA GLY A 140 4.04 -5.17 7.94
C GLY A 140 4.75 -4.70 6.66
N MET A 141 5.97 -4.14 6.76
CA MET A 141 6.78 -3.80 5.59
C MET A 141 7.17 -5.03 4.76
N ILE A 142 7.51 -6.14 5.42
CA ILE A 142 7.82 -7.42 4.75
C ILE A 142 6.56 -7.99 4.07
N LEU A 143 5.43 -7.99 4.78
CA LEU A 143 4.15 -8.46 4.28
C LEU A 143 3.71 -7.67 3.03
N ARG A 144 3.76 -6.34 3.08
CA ARG A 144 3.40 -5.50 1.94
C ARG A 144 4.29 -5.73 0.73
N GLU A 145 5.58 -6.01 0.93
CA GLU A 145 6.45 -6.36 -0.18
C GLU A 145 6.05 -7.72 -0.79
N MET A 146 5.71 -8.72 0.02
CA MET A 146 5.25 -10.03 -0.47
C MET A 146 3.96 -9.93 -1.31
N ILE A 147 2.93 -9.22 -0.83
CA ILE A 147 1.63 -9.14 -1.52
C ILE A 147 1.69 -8.32 -2.83
N ARG A 148 2.81 -7.66 -3.14
CA ARG A 148 3.04 -7.09 -4.47
C ARG A 148 3.14 -8.15 -5.56
N HIS A 149 3.49 -9.37 -5.20
CA HIS A 149 3.55 -10.50 -6.12
C HIS A 149 2.23 -11.26 -6.08
N GLU A 150 1.60 -11.40 -7.24
CA GLU A 150 0.28 -12.02 -7.38
C GLU A 150 0.18 -13.42 -6.72
N PRO A 151 1.18 -14.34 -6.87
CA PRO A 151 1.11 -15.66 -6.24
C PRO A 151 1.03 -15.61 -4.71
N LEU A 152 1.79 -14.73 -4.05
CA LEU A 152 1.80 -14.62 -2.58
C LEU A 152 0.56 -13.92 -2.07
N CYS A 153 0.11 -12.87 -2.77
CA CYS A 153 -1.16 -12.22 -2.46
C CYS A 153 -2.33 -13.20 -2.56
N LYS A 154 -2.32 -14.09 -3.57
CA LYS A 154 -3.33 -15.15 -3.70
C LYS A 154 -3.32 -16.11 -2.51
N ILE A 155 -2.14 -16.55 -2.06
CA ILE A 155 -2.03 -17.43 -0.88
C ILE A 155 -2.63 -16.76 0.36
N LEU A 156 -2.34 -15.47 0.58
CA LEU A 156 -2.93 -14.73 1.70
C LEU A 156 -4.45 -14.61 1.54
N LEU A 157 -4.91 -14.02 0.44
CA LEU A 157 -6.32 -13.68 0.22
C LEU A 157 -7.24 -14.92 0.28
N TYR A 158 -6.78 -16.07 -0.24
CA TYR A 158 -7.57 -17.31 -0.26
C TYR A 158 -7.45 -18.13 1.03
N SER A 159 -6.71 -17.66 2.04
CA SER A 159 -6.55 -18.34 3.33
C SER A 159 -7.53 -17.83 4.40
N ASP A 160 -7.78 -18.64 5.42
CA ASP A 160 -8.52 -18.20 6.60
C ASP A 160 -7.79 -17.09 7.38
N GLU A 161 -6.46 -17.04 7.27
CA GLU A 161 -5.60 -16.03 7.89
C GLU A 161 -5.92 -14.61 7.42
N PHE A 162 -6.42 -14.44 6.17
CA PHE A 162 -6.89 -13.14 5.67
C PHE A 162 -7.92 -12.49 6.60
N TYR A 163 -8.79 -13.30 7.22
CA TYR A 163 -9.85 -12.81 8.09
C TYR A 163 -9.35 -12.40 9.48
N LYS A 164 -8.03 -12.44 9.75
CA LYS A 164 -7.42 -11.82 10.94
C LYS A 164 -7.21 -10.31 10.79
N PHE A 165 -7.18 -9.76 9.57
CA PHE A 165 -7.02 -8.30 9.36
C PHE A 165 -8.02 -7.45 10.16
N PRO A 166 -9.34 -7.74 10.17
CA PRO A 166 -10.28 -6.96 10.97
C PRO A 166 -9.95 -6.96 12.47
N HIS A 167 -9.46 -8.07 13.00
CA HIS A 167 -9.01 -8.13 14.39
C HIS A 167 -7.83 -7.18 14.61
N TYR A 168 -6.75 -7.31 13.82
CA TYR A 168 -5.57 -6.43 13.95
C TYR A 168 -5.91 -4.94 13.79
N ILE A 169 -6.82 -4.61 12.87
CA ILE A 169 -7.25 -3.23 12.63
C ILE A 169 -7.99 -2.66 13.85
N GLU A 170 -8.78 -3.45 14.54
CA GLU A 170 -9.63 -2.98 15.64
C GLU A 170 -8.97 -3.07 17.03
N THR A 171 -7.99 -3.96 17.22
CA THR A 171 -7.42 -4.25 18.55
C THR A 171 -6.02 -3.69 18.79
N THR A 172 -5.32 -3.22 17.76
CA THR A 172 -3.94 -2.72 17.89
C THR A 172 -3.88 -1.19 18.01
N THR A 173 -2.69 -0.68 18.34
CA THR A 173 -2.44 0.77 18.42
C THR A 173 -2.65 1.46 17.06
N PHE A 174 -2.91 2.77 17.08
CA PHE A 174 -3.28 3.54 15.88
C PHE A 174 -2.30 3.35 14.70
N GLY A 175 -0.99 3.39 14.95
CA GLY A 175 0.01 3.20 13.90
C GLY A 175 -0.03 1.81 13.27
N ILE A 176 -0.18 0.77 14.11
CA ILE A 176 -0.27 -0.63 13.68
C ILE A 176 -1.58 -0.88 12.94
N SER A 177 -2.70 -0.37 13.46
CA SER A 177 -4.02 -0.44 12.83
C SER A 177 -4.01 0.17 11.43
N CYS A 178 -3.41 1.35 11.25
CA CYS A 178 -3.27 1.98 9.93
C CYS A 178 -2.40 1.17 8.96
N ASP A 179 -1.32 0.57 9.48
CA ASP A 179 -0.42 -0.28 8.70
C ASP A 179 -1.11 -1.57 8.24
N ALA A 180 -1.80 -2.26 9.17
CA ALA A 180 -2.61 -3.44 8.89
C ALA A 180 -3.74 -3.15 7.89
N TYR A 181 -4.43 -2.01 8.05
CA TYR A 181 -5.45 -1.56 7.11
C TYR A 181 -4.87 -1.33 5.70
N SER A 182 -3.67 -0.76 5.61
CA SER A 182 -2.97 -0.54 4.35
C SER A 182 -2.65 -1.88 3.65
N SER A 183 -2.20 -2.87 4.41
CA SER A 183 -1.94 -4.23 3.92
C SER A 183 -3.24 -4.92 3.45
N LEU A 184 -4.34 -4.79 4.19
CA LEU A 184 -5.67 -5.27 3.78
C LEU A 184 -6.11 -4.62 2.45
N LYS A 185 -6.01 -3.29 2.38
CA LYS A 185 -6.38 -2.52 1.17
C LYS A 185 -5.54 -2.96 -0.04
N GLU A 186 -4.24 -3.07 0.10
CA GLU A 186 -3.34 -3.48 -0.99
C GLU A 186 -3.67 -4.89 -1.49
N THR A 187 -3.96 -5.82 -0.57
CA THR A 187 -4.42 -7.18 -0.90
C THR A 187 -5.69 -7.17 -1.75
N LEU A 188 -6.62 -6.24 -1.47
CA LEU A 188 -7.92 -6.14 -2.14
C LEU A 188 -7.95 -5.27 -3.40
N THR A 189 -6.87 -4.56 -3.75
CA THR A 189 -6.93 -3.56 -4.83
C THR A 189 -5.82 -3.69 -5.86
N ARG A 190 -4.74 -4.43 -5.56
CA ARG A 190 -3.58 -4.53 -6.46
C ARG A 190 -3.84 -5.46 -7.65
N HIS A 191 -4.21 -6.72 -7.40
CA HIS A 191 -4.31 -7.76 -8.43
C HIS A 191 -5.77 -7.94 -8.87
N LYS A 192 -6.31 -6.94 -9.57
CA LYS A 192 -7.75 -6.79 -9.82
C LYS A 192 -8.48 -8.04 -10.34
N PRO A 193 -7.99 -8.79 -11.35
CA PRO A 193 -8.69 -9.97 -11.83
C PRO A 193 -8.80 -11.08 -10.78
N MET A 194 -7.72 -11.34 -10.05
CA MET A 194 -7.67 -12.36 -8.99
C MET A 194 -8.55 -11.98 -7.79
N VAL A 195 -8.56 -10.70 -7.42
CA VAL A 195 -9.42 -10.20 -6.35
C VAL A 195 -10.89 -10.27 -6.75
N ALA A 196 -11.24 -9.87 -7.98
CA ALA A 196 -12.60 -9.93 -8.48
C ALA A 196 -13.15 -11.37 -8.44
N GLU A 197 -12.34 -12.35 -8.88
CA GLU A 197 -12.69 -13.77 -8.79
C GLU A 197 -12.93 -14.20 -7.33
N TYR A 198 -12.05 -13.80 -6.41
CA TYR A 198 -12.19 -14.12 -4.98
C TYR A 198 -13.47 -13.54 -4.38
N LEU A 199 -13.72 -12.25 -4.61
CA LEU A 199 -14.87 -11.52 -4.07
C LEU A 199 -16.19 -12.07 -4.58
N ASP A 200 -16.26 -12.49 -5.85
CA ASP A 200 -17.47 -13.08 -6.42
C ASP A 200 -17.77 -14.45 -5.79
N LYS A 201 -16.74 -15.31 -5.67
CA LYS A 201 -16.88 -16.65 -5.08
C LYS A 201 -17.13 -16.66 -3.57
N ASN A 202 -16.53 -15.71 -2.84
CA ASN A 202 -16.58 -15.66 -1.37
C ASN A 202 -17.43 -14.49 -0.85
N TYR A 203 -18.37 -14.01 -1.68
CA TYR A 203 -19.12 -12.78 -1.47
C TYR A 203 -19.69 -12.64 -0.05
N ASP A 204 -20.48 -13.61 0.40
CA ASP A 204 -21.19 -13.49 1.68
C ASP A 204 -20.21 -13.46 2.86
N ARG A 205 -19.22 -14.35 2.86
CA ARG A 205 -18.18 -14.40 3.91
C ARG A 205 -17.38 -13.10 3.95
N PHE A 206 -16.96 -12.60 2.80
CA PHE A 206 -16.21 -11.35 2.69
C PHE A 206 -17.03 -10.15 3.18
N PHE A 207 -18.22 -9.91 2.63
CA PHE A 207 -19.01 -8.72 2.97
C PHE A 207 -19.59 -8.76 4.39
N ASN A 208 -19.86 -9.94 4.96
CA ASN A 208 -20.20 -10.05 6.38
C ASN A 208 -19.04 -9.58 7.26
N SER A 209 -17.81 -10.01 6.95
CA SER A 209 -16.62 -9.56 7.67
C SER A 209 -16.31 -8.08 7.44
N PHE A 210 -16.41 -7.60 6.20
CA PHE A 210 -16.05 -6.24 5.83
C PHE A 210 -17.05 -5.20 6.37
N THR A 211 -18.34 -5.58 6.50
CA THR A 211 -19.38 -4.77 7.15
C THR A 211 -19.02 -4.43 8.59
N MET A 212 -18.31 -5.31 9.31
CA MET A 212 -17.85 -5.00 10.67
C MET A 212 -16.92 -3.78 10.72
N LEU A 213 -16.05 -3.62 9.71
CA LEU A 213 -15.15 -2.47 9.60
C LEU A 213 -15.90 -1.19 9.17
N ILE A 214 -16.88 -1.32 8.27
CA ILE A 214 -17.76 -0.21 7.87
C ILE A 214 -18.57 0.32 9.06
N LEU A 215 -18.98 -0.56 9.97
CA LEU A 215 -19.77 -0.20 11.15
C LEU A 215 -18.92 0.01 12.41
N SER A 216 -17.58 0.03 12.27
CA SER A 216 -16.65 0.25 13.38
C SER A 216 -16.96 1.51 14.20
N ASN A 217 -16.69 1.48 15.50
CA ASN A 217 -16.76 2.69 16.32
C ASN A 217 -15.54 3.61 16.09
N ASN A 218 -14.44 3.07 15.54
CA ASN A 218 -13.27 3.84 15.19
C ASN A 218 -13.55 4.68 13.93
N TYR A 219 -13.44 6.01 14.07
CA TYR A 219 -13.71 6.95 12.98
C TYR A 219 -12.84 6.69 11.74
N VAL A 220 -11.54 6.42 11.94
CA VAL A 220 -10.59 6.21 10.84
C VAL A 220 -10.91 4.90 10.13
N THR A 221 -11.11 3.81 10.87
CA THR A 221 -11.49 2.51 10.29
C THR A 221 -12.80 2.60 9.51
N LYS A 222 -13.85 3.19 10.10
CA LYS A 222 -15.15 3.40 9.45
C LYS A 222 -14.98 4.17 8.14
N ARG A 223 -14.29 5.31 8.19
CA ARG A 223 -14.10 6.17 7.02
C ARG A 223 -13.35 5.46 5.90
N GLN A 224 -12.21 4.86 6.22
CA GLN A 224 -11.37 4.20 5.23
C GLN A 224 -12.07 2.97 4.63
N SER A 225 -12.87 2.25 5.43
CA SER A 225 -13.65 1.09 4.97
C SER A 225 -14.75 1.48 4.01
N LEU A 226 -15.44 2.60 4.25
CA LEU A 226 -16.41 3.14 3.30
C LEU A 226 -15.76 3.61 2.00
N LYS A 227 -14.61 4.28 2.11
CA LYS A 227 -13.84 4.69 0.93
C LYS A 227 -13.41 3.47 0.10
N LEU A 228 -12.87 2.45 0.75
CA LEU A 228 -12.45 1.21 0.10
C LEU A 228 -13.64 0.44 -0.51
N LEU A 229 -14.80 0.43 0.16
CA LEU A 229 -16.03 -0.12 -0.42
C LEU A 229 -16.36 0.56 -1.75
N GLY A 230 -16.31 1.89 -1.79
CA GLY A 230 -16.52 2.66 -3.02
C GLY A 230 -15.52 2.28 -4.12
N GLU A 231 -14.22 2.21 -3.79
CA GLU A 231 -13.16 1.79 -4.72
C GLU A 231 -13.42 0.37 -5.27
N ILE A 232 -13.81 -0.59 -4.42
CA ILE A 232 -14.12 -1.96 -4.83
C ILE A 232 -15.32 -2.01 -5.78
N LEU A 233 -16.41 -1.33 -5.43
CA LEU A 233 -17.66 -1.37 -6.21
C LEU A 233 -17.53 -0.66 -7.55
N LEU A 234 -16.68 0.37 -7.64
CA LEU A 234 -16.48 1.14 -8.87
C LEU A 234 -15.42 0.53 -9.79
N ASP A 235 -14.67 -0.50 -9.35
CA ASP A 235 -13.73 -1.16 -10.23
C ASP A 235 -14.44 -2.01 -11.28
N ARG A 236 -14.08 -1.81 -12.56
CA ARG A 236 -14.64 -2.55 -13.70
C ARG A 236 -14.53 -4.07 -13.57
N ALA A 237 -13.47 -4.59 -12.93
CA ALA A 237 -13.28 -6.03 -12.72
C ALA A 237 -14.34 -6.60 -11.77
N ASN A 238 -14.88 -5.77 -10.87
CA ASN A 238 -15.84 -6.16 -9.84
C ASN A 238 -17.31 -5.97 -10.29
N PHE A 239 -17.60 -5.94 -11.59
CA PHE A 239 -18.97 -5.69 -12.08
C PHE A 239 -20.02 -6.63 -11.48
N ASN A 240 -19.73 -7.94 -11.40
CA ASN A 240 -20.64 -8.93 -10.81
C ASN A 240 -20.86 -8.67 -9.31
N VAL A 241 -19.77 -8.43 -8.59
CA VAL A 241 -19.76 -8.10 -7.15
C VAL A 241 -20.57 -6.84 -6.88
N MET A 242 -20.34 -5.78 -7.66
CA MET A 242 -21.09 -4.54 -7.59
C MET A 242 -22.58 -4.76 -7.83
N THR A 243 -22.94 -5.48 -8.89
CA THR A 243 -24.32 -5.78 -9.24
C THR A 243 -25.04 -6.53 -8.12
N ARG A 244 -24.38 -7.52 -7.50
CA ARG A 244 -24.93 -8.24 -6.34
C ARG A 244 -25.07 -7.31 -5.11
N TYR A 245 -24.10 -6.44 -4.86
CA TYR A 245 -24.11 -5.51 -3.73
C TYR A 245 -25.25 -4.50 -3.79
N ILE A 246 -25.48 -3.90 -4.96
CA ILE A 246 -26.50 -2.87 -5.14
C ILE A 246 -27.93 -3.44 -5.26
N ALA A 247 -28.07 -4.77 -5.36
CA ALA A 247 -29.36 -5.45 -5.37
C ALA A 247 -29.91 -5.77 -3.97
N ASN A 248 -29.09 -5.59 -2.92
CA ASN A 248 -29.44 -5.94 -1.54
C ASN A 248 -30.02 -4.74 -0.76
N GLU A 249 -31.22 -4.92 -0.20
CA GLU A 249 -31.89 -3.86 0.58
C GLU A 249 -31.14 -3.44 1.85
N ALA A 250 -30.50 -4.38 2.55
CA ALA A 250 -29.78 -4.10 3.79
C ALA A 250 -28.60 -3.17 3.50
N ASN A 251 -27.90 -3.40 2.39
CA ASN A 251 -26.81 -2.53 1.94
C ASN A 251 -27.30 -1.11 1.63
N LEU A 252 -28.43 -0.98 0.92
CA LEU A 252 -29.02 0.34 0.66
C LEU A 252 -29.40 1.07 1.95
N LYS A 253 -30.11 0.38 2.86
CA LYS A 253 -30.52 0.94 4.15
C LYS A 253 -29.31 1.39 4.98
N MET A 254 -28.24 0.59 4.99
CA MET A 254 -26.98 0.93 5.64
C MET A 254 -26.38 2.21 5.08
N MET A 255 -26.26 2.34 3.75
CA MET A 255 -25.74 3.56 3.12
C MET A 255 -26.61 4.77 3.41
N MET A 256 -27.95 4.63 3.35
CA MET A 256 -28.88 5.73 3.67
C MET A 256 -28.79 6.17 5.12
N ASN A 257 -28.53 5.26 6.06
CA ASN A 257 -28.29 5.63 7.46
C ASN A 257 -26.95 6.36 7.63
N LEU A 258 -25.90 5.93 6.93
CA LEU A 258 -24.58 6.57 6.98
C LEU A 258 -24.55 7.96 6.33
N LEU A 259 -25.45 8.27 5.39
CA LEU A 259 -25.69 9.64 4.92
C LEU A 259 -26.10 10.61 6.04
N ARG A 260 -26.60 10.09 7.16
CA ARG A 260 -27.00 10.86 8.34
C ARG A 260 -25.98 10.75 9.49
N ASP A 261 -24.80 10.19 9.25
CA ASP A 261 -23.75 10.10 10.27
C ASP A 261 -23.35 11.49 10.77
N LYS A 262 -22.92 11.62 12.02
CA LYS A 262 -22.47 12.90 12.60
C LYS A 262 -21.28 13.52 11.86
N SER A 263 -20.46 12.71 11.20
CA SER A 263 -19.26 13.16 10.49
C SER A 263 -19.54 13.43 9.02
N LYS A 264 -19.32 14.67 8.59
CA LYS A 264 -19.45 15.09 7.18
C LYS A 264 -18.61 14.23 6.23
N ASN A 265 -17.43 13.79 6.66
CA ASN A 265 -16.57 12.94 5.84
C ASN A 265 -17.14 11.52 5.68
N ILE A 266 -17.77 10.96 6.72
CA ILE A 266 -18.45 9.66 6.61
C ILE A 266 -19.64 9.75 5.67
N GLN A 267 -20.44 10.81 5.81
CA GLN A 267 -21.56 11.07 4.92
C GLN A 267 -21.10 11.12 3.45
N PHE A 268 -19.97 11.77 3.19
CA PHE A 268 -19.41 11.91 1.84
C PHE A 268 -18.95 10.57 1.23
N GLU A 269 -18.22 9.74 1.99
CA GLU A 269 -17.85 8.40 1.50
C GLU A 269 -19.10 7.52 1.30
N ALA A 270 -20.08 7.59 2.20
CA ALA A 270 -21.36 6.87 2.05
C ALA A 270 -22.15 7.34 0.82
N PHE A 271 -22.09 8.62 0.49
CA PHE A 271 -22.70 9.17 -0.72
C PHE A 271 -22.10 8.60 -2.00
N HIS A 272 -20.78 8.40 -2.06
CA HIS A 272 -20.12 7.77 -3.21
C HIS A 272 -20.57 6.32 -3.45
N VAL A 273 -20.96 5.60 -2.40
CA VAL A 273 -21.55 4.27 -2.53
C VAL A 273 -23.04 4.36 -2.87
N PHE A 274 -23.79 5.23 -2.19
CA PHE A 274 -25.22 5.44 -2.42
C PHE A 274 -25.54 5.81 -3.88
N LYS A 275 -24.73 6.66 -4.52
CA LYS A 275 -24.92 7.03 -5.92
C LYS A 275 -24.92 5.83 -6.87
N VAL A 276 -24.19 4.75 -6.55
CA VAL A 276 -24.14 3.54 -7.38
C VAL A 276 -25.49 2.81 -7.37
N PHE A 277 -26.20 2.80 -6.24
CA PHE A 277 -27.57 2.27 -6.17
C PHE A 277 -28.54 3.08 -7.04
N VAL A 278 -28.44 4.41 -6.97
CA VAL A 278 -29.31 5.33 -7.74
C VAL A 278 -28.99 5.27 -9.24
N ALA A 279 -27.73 5.13 -9.60
CA ALA A 279 -27.29 5.06 -11.01
C ALA A 279 -27.61 3.72 -11.69
N ASN A 280 -27.96 2.66 -10.94
CA ASN A 280 -28.29 1.37 -11.53
C ASN A 280 -29.53 1.49 -12.45
N PRO A 281 -29.44 1.24 -13.77
CA PRO A 281 -30.59 1.33 -14.66
C PRO A 281 -31.60 0.20 -14.46
N LYS A 282 -31.15 -0.96 -13.96
CA LYS A 282 -31.97 -2.15 -13.69
C LYS A 282 -32.13 -2.36 -12.19
N LYS A 283 -32.74 -1.39 -11.52
CA LYS A 283 -32.98 -1.48 -10.07
C LYS A 283 -33.94 -2.63 -9.79
N PRO A 284 -33.62 -3.51 -8.82
CA PRO A 284 -34.62 -4.48 -8.35
C PRO A 284 -35.84 -3.75 -7.74
N PRO A 285 -37.06 -4.31 -7.87
CA PRO A 285 -38.28 -3.66 -7.38
C PRO A 285 -38.22 -3.23 -5.92
N GLN A 286 -37.54 -4.01 -5.08
CA GLN A 286 -37.37 -3.68 -3.67
C GLN A 286 -36.49 -2.45 -3.41
N ILE A 287 -35.42 -2.29 -4.20
CA ILE A 287 -34.52 -1.12 -4.14
C ILE A 287 -35.29 0.12 -4.60
N GLU A 288 -36.01 -0.01 -5.71
CA GLU A 288 -36.84 1.07 -6.24
C GLU A 288 -37.93 1.50 -5.26
N SER A 289 -38.62 0.55 -4.63
CA SER A 289 -39.64 0.81 -3.60
C SER A 289 -39.07 1.60 -2.40
N ILE A 290 -37.85 1.29 -1.94
CA ILE A 290 -37.20 2.05 -0.86
C ILE A 290 -36.91 3.49 -1.30
N LEU A 291 -36.36 3.67 -2.50
CA LEU A 291 -36.03 4.99 -3.03
C LEU A 291 -37.29 5.84 -3.25
N ARG A 292 -38.35 5.28 -3.83
CA ARG A 292 -39.64 5.95 -4.06
C ARG A 292 -40.28 6.39 -2.73
N ARG A 293 -40.34 5.51 -1.73
CA ARG A 293 -40.92 5.84 -0.40
C ARG A 293 -40.18 6.96 0.34
N ASN A 294 -38.89 7.16 0.05
CA ASN A 294 -38.06 8.18 0.68
C ASN A 294 -37.76 9.37 -0.23
N ARG A 295 -38.39 9.46 -1.41
CA ARG A 295 -38.06 10.42 -2.47
C ARG A 295 -37.99 11.86 -1.98
N ASP A 296 -39.09 12.38 -1.43
CA ASP A 296 -39.18 13.80 -1.11
C ASP A 296 -38.14 14.19 -0.04
N LYS A 297 -37.93 13.30 0.94
CA LYS A 297 -36.90 13.47 1.96
C LYS A 297 -35.49 13.43 1.36
N LEU A 298 -35.24 12.52 0.43
CA LEU A 298 -33.95 12.41 -0.27
C LEU A 298 -33.67 13.64 -1.14
N LEU A 299 -34.66 14.16 -1.86
CA LEU A 299 -34.50 15.36 -2.68
C LEU A 299 -34.18 16.59 -1.82
N VAL A 300 -34.91 16.78 -0.71
CA VAL A 300 -34.64 17.86 0.24
C VAL A 300 -33.24 17.71 0.86
N PHE A 301 -32.86 16.49 1.22
CA PHE A 301 -31.53 16.21 1.77
C PHE A 301 -30.42 16.53 0.76
N LEU A 302 -30.52 16.00 -0.46
CA LEU A 302 -29.51 16.15 -1.51
C LEU A 302 -29.32 17.60 -1.95
N LYS A 303 -30.38 18.41 -1.97
CA LYS A 303 -30.30 19.85 -2.30
C LYS A 303 -29.40 20.65 -1.32
N ASN A 304 -29.29 20.15 -0.09
CA ASN A 304 -28.55 20.81 0.98
C ASN A 304 -27.26 20.05 1.36
N PHE A 305 -26.92 18.97 0.63
CA PHE A 305 -25.84 18.07 0.99
C PHE A 305 -24.49 18.56 0.48
N HIS A 306 -23.64 19.06 1.39
CA HIS A 306 -22.25 19.48 1.11
C HIS A 306 -22.07 20.29 -0.20
N ASN A 307 -22.89 21.32 -0.39
CA ASN A 307 -22.87 22.20 -1.57
C ASN A 307 -21.50 22.85 -1.87
N ASP A 308 -20.56 22.77 -0.93
CA ASP A 308 -19.21 23.34 -1.03
C ASP A 308 -18.16 22.38 -1.63
N LYS A 309 -18.47 21.07 -1.80
CA LYS A 309 -17.43 20.06 -2.11
C LYS A 309 -17.56 19.27 -3.41
N ASP A 310 -18.70 19.25 -4.11
CA ASP A 310 -18.84 18.59 -5.43
C ASP A 310 -20.18 18.92 -6.12
N GLY A 311 -20.39 20.18 -6.50
CA GLY A 311 -21.68 20.66 -7.04
C GLY A 311 -22.18 19.94 -8.30
N ALA A 312 -21.29 19.47 -9.17
CA ALA A 312 -21.66 18.84 -10.45
C ALA A 312 -22.26 17.43 -10.27
N SER A 313 -21.67 16.58 -9.42
CA SER A 313 -22.16 15.22 -9.18
C SER A 313 -23.50 15.22 -8.42
N LEU A 314 -23.66 16.15 -7.46
CA LEU A 314 -24.89 16.34 -6.71
C LEU A 314 -26.05 16.81 -7.59
N THR A 315 -25.79 17.73 -8.52
CA THR A 315 -26.80 18.21 -9.48
C THR A 315 -27.25 17.09 -10.42
N SER A 316 -26.32 16.28 -10.93
CA SER A 316 -26.64 15.12 -11.78
C SER A 316 -27.46 14.07 -11.04
N LEU A 317 -27.14 13.78 -9.77
CA LEU A 317 -27.89 12.81 -8.97
C LEU A 317 -29.28 13.32 -8.54
N SER A 318 -29.40 14.60 -8.21
CA SER A 318 -30.70 15.25 -7.96
C SER A 318 -31.60 15.19 -9.21
N SER A 319 -31.01 15.42 -10.39
CA SER A 319 -31.69 15.25 -11.68
C SER A 319 -32.10 13.79 -11.90
N HIS A 320 -31.21 12.81 -11.71
CA HIS A 320 -31.54 11.38 -11.85
C HIS A 320 -32.61 10.90 -10.84
N MET A 321 -32.57 11.37 -9.59
CA MET A 321 -33.62 11.09 -8.60
C MET A 321 -34.97 11.73 -8.97
N SER A 322 -34.93 12.85 -9.69
CA SER A 322 -36.12 13.49 -10.25
C SER A 322 -36.66 12.70 -11.45
N THR A 323 -35.79 12.24 -12.37
CA THR A 323 -36.18 11.48 -13.57
C THR A 323 -36.54 10.01 -13.32
N LEU A 324 -36.13 9.42 -12.19
CA LEU A 324 -36.64 8.12 -11.73
C LEU A 324 -38.18 8.11 -11.56
N VAL A 325 -38.83 9.29 -11.56
CA VAL A 325 -40.28 9.45 -11.57
C VAL A 325 -40.87 9.60 -12.98
N ASP A 326 -40.19 10.28 -13.90
CA ASP A 326 -40.76 10.58 -15.23
C ASP A 326 -40.82 9.34 -16.13
N TYR A 327 -39.89 8.40 -15.97
CA TYR A 327 -39.83 7.19 -16.81
C TYR A 327 -41.03 6.23 -16.64
N HIS A 328 -41.86 6.38 -15.59
CA HIS A 328 -43.07 5.57 -15.42
C HIS A 328 -44.38 6.37 -15.52
N TYR A 329 -44.33 7.71 -15.60
CA TYR A 329 -45.53 8.49 -15.93
C TYR A 329 -45.78 8.56 -17.45
N ILE A 330 -44.77 8.22 -18.27
CA ILE A 330 -44.89 8.16 -19.74
C ILE A 330 -45.11 6.73 -20.26
N PHE A 331 -44.78 5.68 -19.48
CA PHE A 331 -44.79 4.29 -19.96
C PHE A 331 -46.05 3.47 -19.64
N ASP A 332 -47.18 4.11 -19.30
CA ASP A 332 -48.49 3.45 -19.23
C ASP A 332 -49.36 3.66 -20.48
N GLN A 333 -48.81 4.22 -21.56
CA GLN A 333 -49.45 4.15 -22.88
C GLN A 333 -48.40 3.96 -23.99
N THR A 334 -48.52 2.84 -24.70
CA THR A 334 -48.01 2.56 -26.06
C THR A 334 -46.55 2.13 -26.29
N SER A 335 -46.41 0.84 -26.64
CA SER A 335 -45.50 0.20 -27.61
C SER A 335 -43.96 0.24 -27.45
N ASN A 336 -43.40 -0.96 -27.23
CA ASN A 336 -42.41 -1.66 -28.06
C ASN A 336 -41.26 -0.83 -28.71
N SER A 337 -40.04 -0.85 -28.15
CA SER A 337 -38.78 -1.08 -28.91
C SER A 337 -37.54 -1.23 -28.01
N ARG A 338 -36.53 -1.91 -28.55
CA ARG A 338 -35.26 -2.29 -27.94
C ARG A 338 -34.16 -1.22 -28.10
N TYR A 339 -33.16 -1.33 -27.21
CA TYR A 339 -31.77 -0.84 -27.27
C TYR A 339 -31.50 0.68 -27.16
N VAL A 340 -30.85 1.08 -26.06
CA VAL A 340 -29.54 1.78 -26.09
C VAL A 340 -28.73 1.33 -24.87
N LEU A 341 -27.66 0.56 -25.10
CA LEU A 341 -26.64 0.21 -24.11
C LEU A 341 -25.42 1.11 -24.35
N ALA A 342 -25.05 1.90 -23.33
CA ALA A 342 -23.72 2.47 -23.19
C ALA A 342 -23.30 2.34 -21.72
N PRO A 343 -22.08 1.89 -21.41
CA PRO A 343 -21.63 1.72 -20.03
C PRO A 343 -21.48 3.09 -19.37
N LEU A 344 -22.11 3.27 -18.21
CA LEU A 344 -22.12 4.48 -17.37
C LEU A 344 -20.75 4.89 -16.79
N TRP A 345 -19.66 4.34 -17.31
CA TRP A 345 -18.29 4.64 -16.88
C TRP A 345 -17.94 6.13 -16.90
N PRO A 346 -18.31 6.92 -17.93
CA PRO A 346 -17.95 8.34 -17.98
C PRO A 346 -18.65 9.23 -16.93
N LEU A 347 -19.79 8.79 -16.37
CA LEU A 347 -20.52 9.54 -15.34
C LEU A 347 -20.02 9.26 -13.91
N LEU A 348 -19.24 8.18 -13.72
CA LEU A 348 -18.65 7.81 -12.44
C LEU A 348 -17.19 8.28 -12.29
N ASP A 349 -16.51 8.58 -13.40
CA ASP A 349 -15.08 8.95 -13.45
C ASP A 349 -14.80 10.45 -13.20
N THR A 350 -15.81 11.32 -13.28
CA THR A 350 -15.62 12.79 -13.26
C THR A 350 -15.39 13.42 -11.88
N GLY A 351 -15.05 12.64 -10.85
CA GLY A 351 -15.00 13.12 -9.45
C GLY A 351 -13.78 12.72 -8.63
N LEU A 352 -12.71 12.16 -9.21
CA LEU A 352 -11.54 11.67 -8.45
C LEU A 352 -10.26 12.51 -8.61
N THR A 353 -10.37 13.80 -8.90
CA THR A 353 -9.22 14.73 -8.78
C THR A 353 -9.46 15.72 -7.65
N CYS A 354 -8.93 15.40 -6.47
CA CYS A 354 -8.69 16.40 -5.43
C CYS A 354 -7.62 17.40 -5.95
N PRO A 355 -7.80 18.71 -5.82
CA PRO A 355 -6.69 19.65 -5.98
C PRO A 355 -5.74 19.54 -4.78
N PRO A 356 -4.42 19.78 -4.95
CA PRO A 356 -3.48 19.72 -3.84
C PRO A 356 -3.71 20.91 -2.91
N THR A 357 -4.03 20.65 -1.65
CA THR A 357 -3.98 21.67 -0.60
C THR A 357 -2.52 21.94 -0.25
N GLY A 358 -2.19 23.23 -0.16
CA GLY A 358 -0.83 23.74 -0.25
C GLY A 358 0.10 23.50 0.94
N ARG A 359 1.39 23.56 0.58
CA ARG A 359 2.56 24.04 1.34
C ARG A 359 2.88 23.36 2.67
N GLU A 360 3.80 22.40 2.61
CA GLU A 360 4.96 22.37 3.49
C GLU A 360 6.22 22.23 2.62
N ALA A 361 7.18 23.14 2.84
CA ALA A 361 8.45 23.19 2.13
C ALA A 361 9.45 22.24 2.81
N VAL A 362 10.06 21.34 2.03
CA VAL A 362 11.29 20.62 2.42
C VAL A 362 12.24 20.63 1.21
N PRO A 363 13.55 20.85 1.38
CA PRO A 363 14.45 21.23 0.29
C PRO A 363 14.87 20.02 -0.55
N HIS A 364 14.96 20.21 -1.87
CA HIS A 364 15.48 19.24 -2.82
C HIS A 364 17.02 19.13 -2.74
N CYS A 365 17.52 17.91 -2.57
CA CYS A 365 18.86 17.50 -3.03
C CYS A 365 18.79 17.19 -4.54
N PRO A 366 19.87 17.45 -5.33
CA PRO A 366 19.89 17.15 -6.75
C PRO A 366 20.39 15.71 -6.99
N ASP A 367 19.66 14.96 -7.83
CA ASP A 367 20.15 13.71 -8.40
C ASP A 367 20.81 13.94 -9.78
N PRO A 368 21.87 13.20 -10.11
CA PRO A 368 22.68 13.40 -11.32
C PRO A 368 22.22 12.52 -12.50
N GLY A 369 22.51 13.00 -13.72
CA GLY A 369 22.79 12.11 -14.85
C GLY A 369 21.65 11.86 -15.83
N ALA A 370 21.57 12.70 -16.86
CA ALA A 370 21.07 12.27 -18.17
C ALA A 370 21.96 12.88 -19.26
N LEU A 371 22.73 12.01 -19.90
CA LEU A 371 23.56 12.24 -21.07
C LEU A 371 22.71 12.63 -22.29
N THR A 372 23.29 13.45 -23.19
CA THR A 372 23.31 13.36 -24.68
C THR A 372 23.71 14.74 -25.27
N PRO A 373 24.09 14.86 -26.56
CA PRO A 373 25.46 14.64 -27.04
C PRO A 373 26.09 15.90 -27.71
N SER A 374 27.41 15.87 -27.88
CA SER A 374 28.24 16.87 -28.57
C SER A 374 27.94 17.02 -30.07
N PRO A 375 28.37 18.15 -30.66
CA PRO A 375 29.01 18.13 -31.98
C PRO A 375 30.44 18.69 -31.96
N LEU A 376 31.28 18.10 -32.81
CA LEU A 376 32.67 18.44 -33.08
C LEU A 376 32.85 19.78 -33.80
N ALA A 377 33.93 20.52 -33.48
CA ALA A 377 34.90 21.08 -34.44
C ALA A 377 36.09 21.71 -33.68
N ALA A 378 37.30 21.54 -34.22
CA ALA A 378 38.61 21.78 -33.57
C ALA A 378 39.27 23.12 -34.02
N PRO A 379 40.61 23.31 -34.03
CA PRO A 379 41.37 24.01 -32.98
C PRO A 379 42.30 25.15 -33.50
N HIS A 380 42.75 26.06 -32.62
CA HIS A 380 43.97 26.90 -32.78
C HIS A 380 44.42 27.33 -31.36
N GLY A 381 45.64 27.06 -30.88
CA GLY A 381 46.94 27.64 -31.29
C GLY A 381 47.22 28.89 -30.45
N SER A 382 47.85 28.78 -29.28
CA SER A 382 49.31 28.99 -29.02
C SER A 382 49.66 30.41 -28.56
N ASP A 383 50.43 30.48 -27.45
CA ASP A 383 51.43 31.52 -27.10
C ASP A 383 50.90 32.93 -26.73
N THR A 384 51.41 33.72 -25.77
CA THR A 384 52.68 33.77 -25.03
C THR A 384 52.64 34.88 -23.95
N LEU A 385 53.54 34.81 -22.96
CA LEU A 385 54.37 35.91 -22.38
C LEU A 385 53.82 36.98 -21.40
N THR A 386 54.28 36.84 -20.14
CA THR A 386 55.09 37.78 -19.30
C THR A 386 54.55 39.02 -18.55
N ALA A 387 55.18 39.17 -17.35
CA ALA A 387 55.59 40.37 -16.59
C ALA A 387 54.55 40.96 -15.60
N HIS A 388 54.79 40.89 -14.28
CA HIS A 388 55.47 41.91 -13.41
C HIS A 388 54.76 43.27 -13.46
N SER A 389 54.49 44.04 -12.40
CA SER A 389 54.83 44.16 -10.97
C SER A 389 53.88 45.30 -10.46
N HIS A 390 53.45 45.43 -9.21
CA HIS A 390 54.15 46.11 -8.10
C HIS A 390 53.16 46.38 -6.95
N HIS A 391 53.72 46.40 -5.74
CA HIS A 391 53.25 46.93 -4.46
C HIS A 391 52.28 48.13 -4.47
N ASN A 392 51.30 48.13 -3.55
CA ASN A 392 51.40 48.87 -2.26
C ASN A 392 50.13 48.71 -1.40
N THR A 393 50.31 48.24 -0.17
CA THR A 393 49.47 48.49 1.04
C THR A 393 49.66 49.95 1.52
N PRO A 394 49.05 50.45 2.63
CA PRO A 394 47.99 49.93 3.53
C PRO A 394 46.89 50.97 3.84
N ARG A 395 45.83 50.59 4.59
CA ARG A 395 45.31 51.27 5.81
C ARG A 395 43.90 50.77 6.19
N THR A 396 43.82 50.06 7.31
CA THR A 396 42.68 50.05 8.25
C THR A 396 42.73 51.34 9.11
N PRO A 397 41.84 51.60 10.11
CA PRO A 397 40.60 50.92 10.55
C PRO A 397 39.42 51.92 10.68
N ILE A 398 38.27 51.52 11.27
CA ILE A 398 37.62 52.18 12.44
C ILE A 398 36.14 51.74 12.62
N SER A 399 35.92 51.07 13.76
CA SER A 399 34.81 51.15 14.74
C SER A 399 33.32 50.90 14.36
N THR A 400 32.78 49.81 14.92
CA THR A 400 31.49 49.74 15.67
C THR A 400 31.52 50.65 16.92
N PRO A 401 30.43 50.90 17.71
CA PRO A 401 29.15 50.19 17.86
C PRO A 401 27.94 51.18 17.90
N THR A 402 26.69 50.83 18.23
CA THR A 402 26.17 50.66 19.61
C THR A 402 24.65 50.40 19.55
N LEU A 403 24.21 49.48 20.42
CA LEU A 403 22.91 49.31 21.10
C LEU A 403 21.60 49.29 20.28
#